data_AF-A0A7W7PKQ0-F1
#
_entry.id   AF-A0A7W7PKQ0-F1
#
_cell.length_a   1.000
_cell.length_b   1.000
_cell.length_c   1.000
_cell.angle_alpha   90.00
_cell.angle_beta   90.00
_cell.angle_gamma   90.00
#
_symmetry.space_group_name_H-M   'P 1'
#
loop_
_entity.id
_entity.type
_entity.pdbx_description
1 polymer ?
#
loop_
_entity_poly.entity_id
_entity_poly.type
_entity_poly.pdbx_seq_one_letter_code
_entity_poly.pdbx_strand_id
1 'polypeptide(L)'
;MDDHGSTPRTTETETVLIAVRALTAAAATLCLGLSLAPAAQAVTPHPTPSAPAPASSENPFRWMDLQGLKAEYRFMCPAGTCVDYWSLVLTEDVAAKHYAGGRFFAYAPASGEFGFFLDTDIAVRTTDSPDGVRLVDSPFTRHNARFEIRYGNPDQPRKARVVATATTWM
;
A
#
# COMPACT_ATOMS: atom_id res chain seq x y z
N MET A 1 45.99 -21.64 44.27
CA MET A 1 45.33 -20.37 44.63
C MET A 1 44.30 -20.12 43.56
N ASP A 2 43.23 -20.92 43.50
CA ASP A 2 42.12 -21.01 44.49
C ASP A 2 41.47 -19.61 44.61
N ASP A 3 40.16 -19.38 44.46
CA ASP A 3 38.98 -20.23 44.28
C ASP A 3 37.78 -19.30 43.97
N HIS A 4 36.68 -19.90 43.51
CA HIS A 4 35.27 -19.47 43.55
C HIS A 4 34.84 -18.32 42.61
N GLY A 5 33.79 -18.44 41.79
CA GLY A 5 32.70 -19.41 41.73
C GLY A 5 31.39 -18.68 41.35
N SER A 6 30.61 -19.29 40.45
CA SER A 6 29.13 -19.33 40.41
C SER A 6 28.34 -18.10 40.89
N THR A 7 27.48 -17.43 40.12
CA THR A 7 26.28 -17.97 39.43
C THR A 7 25.54 -16.82 38.71
N PRO A 8 24.78 -17.13 37.64
CA PRO A 8 23.83 -16.20 37.03
C PRO A 8 22.55 -16.07 37.89
N ARG A 9 22.03 -14.85 38.04
CA ARG A 9 20.77 -14.58 38.73
C ARG A 9 19.63 -14.43 37.72
N THR A 10 18.81 -15.45 37.67
CA THR A 10 17.47 -15.50 37.08
C THR A 10 16.55 -14.49 37.77
N THR A 11 15.83 -13.70 36.99
CA THR A 11 14.52 -13.10 37.33
C THR A 11 13.75 -13.14 35.99
N GLU A 12 12.74 -13.99 35.84
CA GLU A 12 11.34 -13.73 36.24
C GLU A 12 10.85 -12.39 35.66
N THR A 13 9.74 -12.23 34.97
CA THR A 13 8.61 -13.06 34.54
C THR A 13 7.79 -12.11 33.68
N GLU A 14 7.45 -12.43 32.42
CA GLU A 14 6.14 -12.06 31.88
C GLU A 14 5.83 -12.83 30.61
N THR A 15 5.39 -14.07 30.84
CA THR A 15 4.57 -14.82 29.90
C THR A 15 3.19 -14.17 29.86
N VAL A 16 2.94 -13.31 28.88
CA VAL A 16 1.55 -12.91 28.56
C VAL A 16 0.92 -14.01 27.72
N LEU A 17 0.41 -15.03 28.42
CA LEU A 17 -0.52 -16.03 27.91
C LEU A 17 -1.84 -15.32 27.59
N ILE A 18 -2.08 -15.00 26.32
CA ILE A 18 -3.41 -14.57 25.88
C ILE A 18 -4.29 -15.82 25.82
N ALA A 19 -5.25 -15.83 26.75
CA ALA A 19 -6.14 -16.93 27.03
C ALA A 19 -7.01 -17.32 25.82
N VAL A 20 -6.99 -18.61 25.52
CA VAL A 20 -8.02 -19.30 24.75
C VAL A 20 -9.32 -19.30 25.55
N ARG A 21 -10.41 -18.78 24.96
CA ARG A 21 -11.77 -19.12 25.40
C ARG A 21 -12.50 -19.81 24.25
N ALA A 22 -12.91 -21.04 24.54
CA ALA A 22 -13.66 -21.91 23.66
C ALA A 22 -15.13 -21.99 24.09
N LEU A 23 -15.98 -22.27 23.10
CA LEU A 23 -17.27 -22.97 23.13
C LEU A 23 -18.51 -22.31 23.80
N THR A 24 -19.57 -22.10 23.00
CA THR A 24 -20.77 -22.98 22.87
C THR A 24 -21.83 -22.24 22.01
N ALA A 25 -22.21 -22.72 20.82
CA ALA A 25 -23.26 -23.71 20.51
C ALA A 25 -24.71 -23.21 20.73
N ALA A 26 -25.40 -22.91 19.63
CA ALA A 26 -26.86 -23.03 19.53
C ALA A 26 -27.25 -23.38 18.09
N ALA A 27 -27.84 -24.56 17.92
CA ALA A 27 -28.52 -25.02 16.73
C ALA A 27 -30.03 -24.92 16.93
N ALA A 28 -30.79 -24.50 15.91
CA ALA A 28 -32.19 -24.86 15.68
C ALA A 28 -32.58 -24.35 14.27
N THR A 29 -32.73 -25.22 13.26
CA THR A 29 -33.93 -25.97 12.83
C THR A 29 -34.78 -25.23 11.79
N LEU A 30 -35.06 -25.96 10.72
CA LEU A 30 -35.75 -25.61 9.47
C LEU A 30 -37.19 -25.09 9.62
N CYS A 31 -37.58 -24.17 8.73
CA CYS A 31 -38.92 -24.11 8.18
C CYS A 31 -38.87 -24.15 6.64
N LEU A 32 -39.29 -25.29 6.08
CA LEU A 32 -39.70 -25.42 4.69
C LEU A 32 -41.07 -24.74 4.52
N GLY A 33 -41.10 -23.64 3.78
CA GLY A 33 -42.31 -23.01 3.28
C GLY A 33 -42.25 -22.94 1.76
N LEU A 34 -42.79 -23.95 1.08
CA LEU A 34 -43.10 -23.86 -0.35
C LEU A 34 -44.25 -22.84 -0.53
N SER A 35 -44.06 -21.86 -1.39
CA SER A 35 -45.15 -21.16 -2.06
C SER A 35 -44.74 -20.91 -3.50
N LEU A 36 -45.26 -21.75 -4.40
CA LEU A 36 -45.32 -21.46 -5.83
C LEU A 36 -46.48 -20.49 -6.07
N ALA A 37 -46.18 -19.33 -6.65
CA ALA A 37 -47.02 -18.72 -7.68
C ALA A 37 -46.18 -17.76 -8.54
N PRO A 38 -46.30 -17.81 -9.88
CA PRO A 38 -45.47 -17.04 -10.80
C PRO A 38 -46.06 -15.65 -11.03
N ALA A 39 -45.32 -14.61 -10.67
CA ALA A 39 -45.54 -13.27 -11.20
C ALA A 39 -44.40 -12.96 -12.16
N ALA A 40 -44.63 -13.25 -13.45
CA ALA A 40 -43.84 -12.69 -14.54
C ALA A 40 -44.10 -11.18 -14.56
N GLN A 41 -43.28 -10.42 -13.82
CA GLN A 41 -43.13 -9.01 -14.08
C GLN A 41 -41.96 -8.87 -15.04
N ALA A 42 -42.27 -8.42 -16.26
CA ALA A 42 -41.28 -7.90 -17.18
C ALA A 42 -40.58 -6.72 -16.49
N VAL A 43 -39.41 -7.00 -15.90
CA VAL A 43 -38.50 -5.98 -15.42
C VAL A 43 -38.04 -5.23 -16.65
N THR A 44 -38.67 -4.08 -16.92
CA THR A 44 -38.06 -3.06 -17.74
C THR A 44 -36.67 -2.81 -17.14
N PRO A 45 -35.57 -2.91 -17.91
CA PRO A 45 -34.25 -2.64 -17.39
C PRO A 45 -34.28 -1.23 -16.82
N HIS A 46 -34.15 -1.14 -15.50
CA HIS A 46 -33.90 0.14 -14.85
C HIS A 46 -32.61 0.66 -15.46
N PRO A 47 -32.56 1.93 -15.94
CA PRO A 47 -31.29 2.51 -16.33
C PRO A 47 -30.42 2.44 -15.09
N THR A 48 -29.40 1.59 -15.14
CA THR A 48 -28.31 1.62 -14.17
C THR A 48 -27.89 3.07 -14.10
N PRO A 49 -27.87 3.72 -12.91
CA PRO A 49 -27.26 5.04 -12.82
C PRO A 49 -25.86 4.89 -13.37
N SER A 50 -25.65 5.43 -14.57
CA SER A 50 -24.33 5.54 -15.17
C SER A 50 -23.62 6.47 -14.21
N ALA A 51 -22.77 5.89 -13.36
CA ALA A 51 -21.87 6.67 -12.53
C ALA A 51 -21.23 7.69 -13.47
N PRO A 52 -21.27 9.00 -13.14
CA PRO A 52 -20.65 10.00 -13.99
C PRO A 52 -19.25 9.50 -14.29
N ALA A 53 -18.92 9.35 -15.58
CA ALA A 53 -17.56 9.06 -15.99
C ALA A 53 -16.69 10.09 -15.27
N PRO A 54 -15.76 9.68 -14.39
CA PRO A 54 -14.96 10.64 -13.67
C PRO A 54 -14.27 11.49 -14.73
N ALA A 55 -14.34 12.81 -14.56
CA ALA A 55 -13.60 13.74 -15.40
C ALA A 55 -12.18 13.18 -15.46
N SER A 56 -11.74 12.78 -16.66
CA SER A 56 -10.43 12.15 -16.85
C SER A 56 -9.40 13.05 -16.20
N SER A 57 -8.97 12.70 -14.99
CA SER A 57 -8.08 13.56 -14.23
C SER A 57 -6.81 13.63 -15.05
N GLU A 58 -6.46 14.84 -15.47
CA GLU A 58 -5.29 15.02 -16.30
C GLU A 58 -4.08 14.47 -15.55
N ASN A 59 -3.22 13.67 -16.21
CA ASN A 59 -2.08 13.04 -15.53
C ASN A 59 -1.23 14.14 -14.85
N PRO A 60 -1.14 14.15 -13.50
CA PRO A 60 -0.42 15.19 -12.76
C PRO A 60 1.09 15.07 -12.94
N PHE A 61 1.58 13.91 -13.37
CA PHE A 61 3.01 13.63 -13.56
C PHE A 61 3.48 13.90 -14.99
N ARG A 62 2.62 14.41 -15.88
CA ARG A 62 2.97 14.61 -17.30
C ARG A 62 4.12 15.60 -17.54
N TRP A 63 4.39 16.47 -16.56
CA TRP A 63 5.45 17.48 -16.61
C TRP A 63 6.72 17.05 -15.86
N MET A 64 6.90 15.75 -15.63
CA MET A 64 8.06 15.20 -14.93
C MET A 64 8.92 14.37 -15.87
N ASP A 65 10.25 14.50 -15.75
CA ASP A 65 11.19 13.50 -16.27
C ASP A 65 11.21 12.32 -15.30
N LEU A 66 10.85 11.15 -15.80
CA LEU A 66 10.70 9.92 -15.03
C LEU A 66 11.76 8.91 -15.46
N GLN A 67 12.69 8.62 -14.55
CA GLN A 67 13.77 7.66 -14.78
C GLN A 67 13.52 6.43 -13.91
N GLY A 68 13.22 5.29 -14.53
CA GLY A 68 12.84 4.06 -13.82
C GLY A 68 11.44 4.10 -13.17
N LEU A 69 10.64 5.12 -13.50
CA LEU A 69 9.25 5.28 -13.11
C LEU A 69 8.37 5.44 -14.36
N LYS A 70 7.10 5.07 -14.22
CA LYS A 70 6.05 5.42 -15.16
C LYS A 70 4.80 5.89 -14.42
N ALA A 71 4.04 6.77 -15.05
CA ALA A 71 2.71 7.12 -14.57
C ALA A 71 1.71 6.03 -14.98
N GLU A 72 0.93 5.54 -14.02
CA GLU A 72 -0.08 4.52 -14.22
C GLU A 72 -1.41 4.99 -13.63
N TYR A 73 -2.45 4.99 -14.47
CA TYR A 73 -3.83 5.23 -14.06
C TYR A 73 -4.43 3.98 -13.45
N ARG A 74 -5.13 4.14 -12.33
CA ARG A 74 -5.71 3.04 -11.56
C ARG A 74 -7.10 3.41 -11.09
N PHE A 75 -7.90 2.37 -10.92
CA PHE A 75 -9.25 2.46 -10.37
C PHE A 75 -9.40 1.38 -9.29
N MET A 76 -9.99 1.74 -8.17
CA MET A 76 -10.27 0.81 -7.05
C MET A 76 -11.52 1.24 -6.30
N CYS A 77 -12.14 0.33 -5.55
CA CYS A 77 -13.30 0.64 -4.72
C CYS A 77 -13.08 0.25 -3.24
N PRO A 78 -12.15 0.95 -2.53
CA PRO A 78 -11.93 0.70 -1.11
C PRO A 78 -13.22 0.95 -0.31
N ALA A 79 -13.57 -0.02 0.55
CA ALA A 79 -14.79 0.01 1.37
C ALA A 79 -16.08 0.36 0.59
N GLY A 80 -16.16 -0.03 -0.69
CA GLY A 80 -17.32 0.24 -1.55
C GLY A 80 -17.38 1.66 -2.16
N THR A 81 -16.40 2.52 -1.87
CA THR A 81 -16.28 3.84 -2.50
C THR A 81 -15.28 3.78 -3.65
N CYS A 82 -15.74 3.94 -4.88
CA CYS A 82 -14.89 3.88 -6.05
C CYS A 82 -14.13 5.18 -6.28
N VAL A 83 -12.82 5.06 -6.51
CA VAL A 83 -11.89 6.14 -6.80
C VAL A 83 -10.99 5.76 -7.96
N ASP A 84 -10.71 6.72 -8.82
CA ASP A 84 -9.58 6.66 -9.73
C ASP A 84 -8.46 7.59 -9.28
N TYR A 85 -7.23 7.26 -9.71
CA TYR A 85 -6.08 8.09 -9.46
C TYR A 85 -4.93 7.74 -10.41
N TRP A 86 -4.04 8.70 -10.59
CA TRP A 86 -2.72 8.48 -11.17
C TRP A 86 -1.70 8.15 -10.09
N SER A 87 -0.80 7.21 -10.39
CA SER A 87 0.33 6.89 -9.52
C SER A 87 1.62 6.72 -10.31
N LEU A 88 2.74 7.04 -9.68
CA LEU A 88 4.07 6.66 -10.13
C LEU A 88 4.39 5.27 -9.60
N VAL A 89 4.69 4.36 -10.52
CA VAL A 89 5.12 2.98 -10.24
C VAL A 89 6.47 2.74 -10.89
N LEU A 90 7.21 1.72 -10.45
CA LEU A 90 8.44 1.32 -11.12
C LEU A 90 8.15 0.86 -12.55
N THR A 91 9.06 1.15 -13.48
CA THR A 91 9.04 0.52 -14.79
C THR A 91 9.32 -0.98 -14.68
N GLU A 92 8.84 -1.75 -15.64
CA GLU A 92 8.94 -3.21 -15.66
C GLU A 92 10.39 -3.70 -15.54
N ASP A 93 11.33 -3.02 -16.20
CA ASP A 93 12.76 -3.34 -16.14
C ASP A 93 13.37 -3.10 -14.76
N VAL A 94 12.89 -2.09 -14.02
CA VAL A 94 13.33 -1.81 -12.66
C VAL A 94 12.65 -2.76 -11.68
N ALA A 95 11.36 -3.04 -11.85
CA ALA A 95 10.60 -3.96 -11.02
C ALA A 95 11.10 -5.41 -11.12
N ALA A 96 11.54 -5.85 -12.30
CA ALA A 96 12.05 -7.20 -12.54
C ALA A 96 13.45 -7.48 -11.93
N LYS A 97 14.14 -6.47 -11.39
CA LYS A 97 15.44 -6.65 -10.74
C LYS A 97 15.28 -7.43 -9.43
N HIS A 98 16.35 -8.11 -9.03
CA HIS A 98 16.39 -8.78 -7.72
C HIS A 98 16.66 -7.77 -6.60
N TYR A 99 15.82 -7.80 -5.56
CA TYR A 99 15.91 -6.98 -4.37
C TYR A 99 15.91 -7.88 -3.13
N ALA A 100 16.98 -7.85 -2.35
CA ALA A 100 17.06 -8.54 -1.06
C ALA A 100 17.68 -7.65 0.03
N GLY A 101 17.28 -7.83 1.28
CA GLY A 101 17.90 -7.19 2.44
C GLY A 101 17.66 -5.68 2.61
N GLY A 102 16.64 -5.11 1.98
CA GLY A 102 16.34 -3.68 2.06
C GLY A 102 14.85 -3.39 1.86
N ARG A 103 14.49 -2.10 1.93
CA ARG A 103 13.13 -1.63 1.68
C ARG A 103 13.16 -0.49 0.68
N PHE A 104 12.12 -0.40 -0.14
CA PHE A 104 11.86 0.78 -0.94
C PHE A 104 11.32 1.90 -0.07
N PHE A 105 11.67 3.14 -0.40
CA PHE A 105 11.12 4.36 0.18
C PHE A 105 11.30 5.54 -0.77
N ALA A 106 10.39 6.51 -0.70
CA ALA A 106 10.50 7.76 -1.43
C ALA A 106 11.23 8.81 -0.59
N TYR A 107 12.20 9.51 -1.18
CA TYR A 107 13.06 10.46 -0.49
C TYR A 107 13.38 11.66 -1.37
N ALA A 108 13.18 12.87 -0.84
CA ALA A 108 13.56 14.11 -1.51
C ALA A 108 14.91 14.60 -0.96
N PRO A 109 16.02 14.51 -1.72
CA PRO A 109 17.35 14.76 -1.19
C PRO A 109 17.61 16.22 -0.79
N ALA A 110 16.92 17.17 -1.42
CA ALA A 110 17.08 18.59 -1.14
C ALA A 110 16.43 19.01 0.19
N SER A 111 15.23 18.51 0.49
CA SER A 111 14.48 18.82 1.70
C SER A 111 14.73 17.84 2.84
N GLY A 112 15.18 16.62 2.54
CA GLY A 112 15.30 15.53 3.51
C GLY A 112 13.97 14.85 3.83
N GLU A 113 12.90 15.18 3.11
CA GLU A 113 11.56 14.63 3.33
C GLU A 113 11.40 13.21 2.81
N PHE A 114 10.48 12.47 3.43
CA PHE A 114 10.03 11.15 2.99
C PHE A 114 8.62 11.23 2.42
N GLY A 115 8.41 10.51 1.32
CA GLY A 115 7.08 10.27 0.76
C GLY A 115 6.43 9.00 1.33
N PHE A 116 5.17 8.79 0.97
CA PHE A 116 4.42 7.57 1.29
C PHE A 116 4.01 6.85 0.01
N PHE A 117 4.03 5.53 0.06
CA PHE A 117 3.40 4.67 -0.93
C PHE A 117 1.94 4.42 -0.56
N LEU A 118 1.10 4.21 -1.57
CA LEU A 118 -0.26 3.76 -1.37
C LEU A 118 -0.33 2.24 -1.48
N ASP A 119 -0.76 1.59 -0.40
CA ASP A 119 -1.17 0.19 -0.38
C ASP A 119 -2.69 0.14 -0.21
N THR A 120 -3.40 -0.11 -1.32
CA THR A 120 -4.86 -0.03 -1.39
C THR A 120 -5.37 1.36 -0.94
N ASP A 121 -5.77 1.52 0.32
CA ASP A 121 -6.26 2.75 0.94
C ASP A 121 -5.36 3.25 2.09
N ILE A 122 -4.23 2.60 2.35
CA ILE A 122 -3.33 2.90 3.45
C ILE A 122 -2.03 3.52 2.92
N ALA A 123 -1.65 4.66 3.50
CA ALA A 123 -0.34 5.26 3.26
C ALA A 123 0.74 4.53 4.07
N VAL A 124 1.72 3.93 3.40
CA VAL A 124 2.84 3.22 4.02
C VAL A 124 4.16 3.90 3.69
N ARG A 125 5.06 4.02 4.68
CA ARG A 125 6.35 4.72 4.48
C ARG A 125 7.34 3.92 3.63
N THR A 126 7.24 2.60 3.67
CA THR A 126 8.22 1.68 3.06
C THR A 126 7.54 0.39 2.62
N THR A 127 8.06 -0.24 1.57
CA THR A 127 7.64 -1.58 1.13
C THR A 127 8.87 -2.45 0.88
N ASP A 128 8.75 -3.77 1.03
CA ASP A 128 9.78 -4.75 0.67
C ASP A 128 9.67 -5.23 -0.79
N SER A 129 8.49 -5.07 -1.41
CA SER A 129 8.23 -5.47 -2.80
C SER A 129 8.30 -4.30 -3.78
N PRO A 130 8.90 -4.48 -4.98
CA PRO A 130 8.85 -3.47 -6.04
C PRO A 130 7.41 -3.12 -6.45
N ASP A 131 6.48 -4.09 -6.41
CA ASP A 131 5.07 -3.86 -6.78
C ASP A 131 4.33 -2.95 -5.79
N GLY A 132 4.85 -2.83 -4.56
CA GLY A 132 4.33 -1.91 -3.55
C GLY A 132 4.80 -0.46 -3.74
N VAL A 133 5.68 -0.18 -4.71
CA VAL A 133 6.10 1.18 -5.02
C VAL A 133 5.00 1.87 -5.81
N ARG A 134 4.22 2.69 -5.13
CA ARG A 134 3.09 3.42 -5.69
C ARG A 134 2.97 4.80 -5.07
N LEU A 135 3.54 5.82 -5.70
CA LEU A 135 3.38 7.21 -5.26
C LEU A 135 2.17 7.85 -5.93
N VAL A 136 1.19 8.29 -5.17
CA VAL A 136 0.09 9.12 -5.68
C VAL A 136 0.45 10.60 -5.66
N ASP A 137 -0.32 11.40 -6.39
CA ASP A 137 -0.19 12.85 -6.32
C ASP A 137 -0.51 13.33 -4.90
N SER A 138 0.48 13.97 -4.27
CA SER A 138 0.49 14.30 -2.85
C SER A 138 1.29 15.58 -2.60
N PRO A 139 1.20 16.19 -1.40
CA PRO A 139 2.07 17.32 -1.05
C PRO A 139 3.56 17.01 -1.27
N PHE A 140 4.00 15.77 -1.03
CA PHE A 140 5.38 15.34 -1.26
C PHE A 140 5.78 15.48 -2.74
N THR A 141 4.97 14.97 -3.68
CA THR A 141 5.28 15.03 -5.11
C THR A 141 5.17 16.45 -5.68
N ARG A 142 4.34 17.30 -5.09
CA ARG A 142 4.13 18.69 -5.55
C ARG A 142 5.15 19.68 -5.02
N HIS A 143 5.62 19.53 -3.78
CA HIS A 143 6.56 20.48 -3.17
C HIS A 143 8.02 20.17 -3.50
N ASN A 144 8.35 18.93 -3.84
CA ASN A 144 9.72 18.51 -4.10
C ASN A 144 9.96 18.45 -5.62
N ALA A 145 10.71 19.43 -6.14
CA ALA A 145 11.08 19.50 -7.57
C ALA A 145 11.84 18.24 -8.05
N ARG A 146 12.51 17.54 -7.14
CA ARG A 146 13.12 16.24 -7.39
C ARG A 146 12.94 15.33 -6.20
N PHE A 147 12.53 14.09 -6.45
CA PHE A 147 12.54 13.02 -5.47
C PHE A 147 12.98 11.70 -6.10
N GLU A 148 13.37 10.78 -5.23
CA GLU A 148 13.98 9.51 -5.61
C GLU A 148 13.25 8.37 -4.91
N ILE A 149 13.07 7.27 -5.64
CA ILE A 149 12.79 5.99 -5.02
C ILE A 149 14.15 5.36 -4.71
N ARG A 150 14.35 5.05 -3.44
CA ARG A 150 15.57 4.43 -2.93
C ARG A 150 15.26 3.04 -2.39
N TYR A 151 16.25 2.17 -2.46
CA TYR A 151 16.23 0.82 -1.91
C TYR A 151 17.39 0.62 -0.94
N GLY A 152 17.10 0.27 0.30
CA GLY A 152 18.10 0.05 1.35
C GLY A 152 17.52 0.25 2.75
N ASN A 153 18.35 0.75 3.67
CA ASN A 153 17.90 1.11 5.02
C ASN A 153 17.32 2.56 5.01
N PRO A 154 16.03 2.77 5.31
CA PRO A 154 15.41 4.10 5.36
C PRO A 154 15.98 5.00 6.46
N ASP A 155 16.61 4.45 7.51
CA ASP A 155 17.27 5.23 8.56
C ASP A 155 18.63 5.78 8.11
N GLN A 156 19.15 5.29 6.98
CA GLN A 156 20.39 5.74 6.36
C GLN A 156 20.15 6.11 4.89
N PRO A 157 19.26 7.08 4.61
CA PRO A 157 18.76 7.33 3.25
C PRO A 157 19.88 7.63 2.28
N ARG A 158 20.92 8.36 2.73
CA ARG A 158 22.10 8.73 1.93
C ARG A 158 22.94 7.54 1.45
N LYS A 159 22.87 6.38 2.13
CA LYS A 159 23.59 5.16 1.75
C LYS A 159 22.74 4.20 0.92
N ALA A 160 21.42 4.43 0.86
CA ALA A 160 20.52 3.61 0.07
C ALA A 160 20.74 3.84 -1.43
N ARG A 161 20.55 2.78 -2.22
CA ARG A 161 20.67 2.82 -3.68
C ARG A 161 19.49 3.59 -4.26
N VAL A 162 19.75 4.57 -5.11
CA VAL A 162 18.70 5.19 -5.95
C VAL A 162 18.31 4.20 -7.04
N VAL A 163 17.02 3.85 -7.10
CA VAL A 163 16.49 2.90 -8.09
C VAL A 163 15.66 3.60 -9.17
N ALA A 164 15.07 4.74 -8.83
CA ALA A 164 14.28 5.54 -9.75
C ALA A 164 14.27 7.01 -9.31
N THR A 165 14.03 7.94 -10.24
CA THR A 165 14.01 9.39 -9.99
C THR A 165 12.83 10.03 -10.72
N ALA A 166 12.21 11.02 -10.09
CA ALA A 166 11.28 11.93 -10.74
C ALA A 166 11.77 13.37 -10.56
N THR A 167 11.82 14.13 -11.66
CA THR A 167 12.21 15.54 -11.65
C THR A 167 11.19 16.37 -12.40
N THR A 168 10.63 17.38 -11.76
CA THR A 168 9.70 18.32 -12.41
C THR A 168 10.48 19.25 -13.34
N TRP A 169 9.96 19.46 -14.55
CA TRP A 169 10.50 20.43 -15.49
C TRP A 169 10.15 21.83 -15.00
N MET A 170 11.15 22.72 -14.88
CA MET A 170 10.95 24.15 -14.57
C MET A 170 10.96 24.96 -15.85
#